data_AF-A0A954TSY2-F1
#
_entry.id   AF-A0A954TSY2-F1
#
_cell.length_a   1.000
_cell.length_b   1.000
_cell.length_c   1.000
_cell.angle_alpha   90.00
_cell.angle_beta   90.00
_cell.angle_gamma   90.00
#
_symmetry.space_group_name_H-M   'P 1'
#
loop_
_entity.id
_entity.type
_entity.pdbx_description
1 polymer ?
#
loop_
_entity_poly.entity_id
_entity_poly.type
_entity_poly.pdbx_seq_one_letter_code
_entity_poly.pdbx_strand_id
1 'polypeptide(L)'
;MAISRLLLLLIGLFLFSFWDVNSKVTAQQINQIPKEQITSVGSIQEVQNGVFQIESIGGDQWFVAVERNAIEVVLRGAATAEWLRPGMPVRFQSSFFKNRSGEPSGKAQEPVTELTVFTPREDSKVEIKEVIKRGSKTDRTSKTGTFTVVGVLASYKGNHMTVAVGPTEFEAQLAGDAKISVDLTDLRFASEGDEIQFEGWRYVNQEDKIHATKVLITLAKPLGEVSDKQVASAAEGPEAEASDELLAVARRIQTSLSRAKRGYESGDYSDASGIVVSIIEQWADLVQSDKATAFRLLRPHYTQLKQVHAYLEMEGCMLPPLPESPELNEVASQ
;
A
#
# COMPACT_ATOMS: atom_id res chain seq x y z
N MET A 1 -59.30 18.89 -55.42
CA MET A 1 -58.61 17.59 -55.48
C MET A 1 -57.62 17.58 -54.32
N ALA A 2 -57.89 17.05 -53.12
CA ALA A 2 -58.61 15.85 -52.67
C ALA A 2 -57.79 14.55 -52.78
N ILE A 3 -57.91 13.68 -51.75
CA ILE A 3 -57.18 12.40 -51.52
C ILE A 3 -55.73 12.63 -51.01
N SER A 4 -55.25 12.06 -49.89
CA SER A 4 -55.87 11.36 -48.73
C SER A 4 -54.99 11.60 -47.48
N ARG A 5 -55.36 11.32 -46.22
CA ARG A 5 -56.43 10.51 -45.58
C ARG A 5 -56.38 8.99 -45.78
N LEU A 6 -55.19 8.37 -45.71
CA LEU A 6 -55.06 6.90 -45.64
C LEU A 6 -53.80 6.40 -44.89
N LEU A 7 -53.47 6.98 -43.72
CA LEU A 7 -52.45 6.41 -42.83
C LEU A 7 -52.70 6.74 -41.35
N LEU A 8 -53.93 6.47 -40.87
CA LEU A 8 -54.33 6.78 -39.48
C LEU A 8 -55.32 5.77 -38.89
N LEU A 9 -55.58 4.63 -39.56
CA LEU A 9 -56.66 3.70 -39.20
C LEU A 9 -56.34 2.22 -39.47
N LEU A 10 -55.36 1.72 -38.72
CA LEU A 10 -55.16 0.31 -38.32
C LEU A 10 -54.56 0.41 -36.91
N ILE A 11 -55.22 0.15 -35.78
CA ILE A 11 -56.27 -0.84 -35.45
C ILE A 11 -55.87 -2.23 -35.98
N GLY A 12 -55.55 -3.21 -35.16
CA GLY A 12 -55.53 -3.25 -33.69
C GLY A 12 -55.16 -4.66 -33.22
N LEU A 13 -55.48 -4.99 -31.96
CA LEU A 13 -55.22 -6.29 -31.32
C LEU A 13 -53.74 -6.71 -31.23
N PHE A 14 -53.04 -6.17 -30.23
CA PHE A 14 -52.26 -7.04 -29.33
C PHE A 14 -52.53 -6.64 -27.87
N LEU A 15 -53.81 -6.77 -27.48
CA LEU A 15 -54.24 -6.79 -26.09
C LEU A 15 -53.78 -8.13 -25.47
N PHE A 16 -52.49 -8.23 -25.13
CA PHE A 16 -52.02 -9.28 -24.24
C PHE A 16 -51.93 -8.73 -22.82
N SER A 17 -52.82 -9.26 -21.99
CA SER A 17 -52.98 -8.98 -20.57
C SER A 17 -51.73 -9.40 -19.78
N PHE A 18 -50.69 -8.56 -19.79
CA PHE A 18 -49.70 -8.61 -18.72
C PHE A 18 -50.37 -8.09 -17.45
N TRP A 19 -50.76 -9.03 -16.58
CA TRP A 19 -51.10 -8.72 -15.20
C TRP A 19 -49.98 -7.87 -14.58
N ASP A 20 -50.38 -6.81 -13.89
CA ASP A 20 -49.56 -6.17 -12.86
C ASP A 20 -49.18 -7.22 -11.82
N VAL A 21 -48.05 -7.91 -12.03
CA VAL A 21 -47.28 -8.49 -10.94
C VAL A 21 -46.71 -7.30 -10.19
N ASN A 22 -47.57 -6.74 -9.33
CA ASN A 22 -47.29 -5.65 -8.44
C ASN A 22 -46.41 -6.22 -7.32
N SER A 23 -45.18 -6.58 -7.70
CA SER A 23 -44.12 -7.02 -6.81
C SER A 23 -43.85 -5.83 -5.90
N LYS A 24 -44.50 -5.85 -4.74
CA LYS A 24 -44.05 -5.13 -3.56
C LYS A 24 -42.68 -5.70 -3.22
N VAL A 25 -41.67 -5.20 -3.93
CA VAL A 25 -40.29 -5.23 -3.49
C VAL A 25 -40.30 -4.39 -2.23
N THR A 26 -40.56 -5.05 -1.11
CA THR A 26 -40.31 -4.52 0.22
C THR A 26 -38.82 -4.29 0.24
N ALA A 27 -38.39 -3.10 -0.17
CA ALA A 27 -37.03 -2.66 -0.03
C ALA A 27 -36.73 -2.79 1.45
N GLN A 28 -35.94 -3.81 1.82
CA GLN A 28 -35.37 -3.87 3.15
C GLN A 28 -34.56 -2.59 3.27
N GLN A 29 -35.11 -1.65 4.01
CA GLN A 29 -34.47 -0.40 4.34
C GLN A 29 -33.29 -0.78 5.23
N ILE A 30 -32.16 -1.10 4.59
CA ILE A 30 -30.91 -1.46 5.24
C ILE A 30 -30.67 -0.37 6.27
N ASN A 31 -30.69 -0.76 7.54
CA ASN A 31 -30.63 0.19 8.64
C ASN A 31 -29.18 0.68 8.75
N GLN A 32 -28.82 1.63 7.87
CA GLN A 32 -27.46 2.12 7.72
C GLN A 32 -27.02 2.75 9.03
N ILE A 33 -26.04 2.13 9.67
CA ILE A 33 -25.43 2.65 10.90
C ILE A 33 -24.89 4.05 10.57
N PRO A 34 -25.27 5.10 11.33
CA PRO A 34 -24.80 6.45 11.07
C PRO A 34 -23.27 6.53 11.05
N LYS A 35 -22.75 7.29 10.09
CA LYS A 35 -21.31 7.54 9.91
C LYS A 35 -20.99 8.98 10.29
N GLU A 36 -19.94 9.16 11.09
CA GLU A 36 -19.38 10.46 11.44
C GLU A 36 -18.10 10.69 10.65
N GLN A 37 -17.89 11.90 10.13
CA GLN A 37 -16.64 12.28 9.46
C GLN A 37 -15.59 12.72 10.51
N ILE A 38 -14.34 12.34 10.30
CA ILE A 38 -13.23 12.67 11.20
C ILE A 38 -11.99 13.09 10.41
N THR A 39 -11.32 14.14 10.88
CA THR A 39 -10.03 14.62 10.40
C THR A 39 -9.13 14.80 11.61
N SER A 40 -7.93 14.22 11.59
CA SER A 40 -7.01 14.36 12.71
C SER A 40 -5.54 14.08 12.33
N VAL A 41 -4.67 14.30 13.30
CA VAL A 41 -3.22 14.10 13.25
C VAL A 41 -2.79 13.33 14.51
N GLY A 42 -1.82 12.43 14.36
CA GLY A 42 -1.25 11.65 15.46
C GLY A 42 0.11 11.04 15.12
N SER A 43 0.62 10.24 16.04
CA SER A 43 1.82 9.41 15.88
C SER A 43 1.43 7.94 15.71
N ILE A 44 2.08 7.22 14.81
CA ILE A 44 1.92 5.77 14.68
C ILE A 44 2.59 5.08 15.88
N GLN A 45 1.81 4.32 16.65
CA GLN A 45 2.28 3.50 17.76
C GLN A 45 2.50 2.04 17.34
N GLU A 46 1.64 1.50 16.47
CA GLU A 46 1.84 0.17 15.89
C GLU A 46 1.30 0.09 14.46
N VAL A 47 1.93 -0.73 13.61
CA VAL A 47 1.45 -1.07 12.27
C VAL A 47 1.15 -2.56 12.21
N GLN A 48 -0.12 -2.92 12.19
CA GLN A 48 -0.56 -4.32 12.04
C GLN A 48 -1.50 -4.46 10.84
N ASN A 49 -1.14 -5.29 9.86
CA ASN A 49 -2.07 -5.76 8.83
C ASN A 49 -2.77 -4.64 8.00
N GLY A 50 -2.09 -3.51 7.79
CA GLY A 50 -2.65 -2.34 7.11
C GLY A 50 -3.60 -1.49 7.96
N VAL A 51 -3.68 -1.78 9.26
CA VAL A 51 -4.30 -0.96 10.29
C VAL A 51 -3.19 -0.28 11.09
N PHE A 52 -3.32 1.02 11.30
CA PHE A 52 -2.41 1.82 12.12
C PHE A 52 -3.05 2.02 13.49
N GLN A 53 -2.41 1.54 14.55
CA GLN A 53 -2.73 2.02 15.89
C GLN A 53 -2.00 3.35 16.07
N ILE A 54 -2.77 4.39 16.34
CA ILE A 54 -2.25 5.76 16.42
C ILE A 54 -2.62 6.40 17.75
N GLU A 55 -1.76 7.28 18.23
CA GLU A 55 -2.06 8.18 19.34
C GLU A 55 -2.26 9.58 18.77
N SER A 56 -3.45 10.15 18.95
CA SER A 56 -3.77 11.51 18.53
C SER A 56 -3.07 12.55 19.39
N ILE A 57 -3.01 13.80 18.92
CA ILE A 57 -2.51 14.94 19.72
C ILE A 57 -3.31 15.13 21.04
N GLY A 58 -4.55 14.60 21.13
CA GLY A 58 -5.36 14.62 22.35
C GLY A 58 -5.04 13.50 23.36
N GLY A 59 -4.20 12.52 22.99
CA GLY A 59 -3.96 11.29 23.76
C GLY A 59 -4.98 10.17 23.50
N ASP A 60 -6.00 10.41 22.68
CA ASP A 60 -6.93 9.35 22.25
C ASP A 60 -6.21 8.35 21.35
N GLN A 61 -6.43 7.04 21.58
CA GLN A 61 -5.94 5.97 20.74
C GLN A 61 -6.99 5.53 19.72
N TRP A 62 -6.60 5.42 18.45
CA TRP A 62 -7.48 4.99 17.36
C TRP A 62 -6.83 3.91 16.48
N PHE A 63 -7.67 3.09 15.87
CA PHE A 63 -7.30 2.11 14.86
C PHE A 63 -7.73 2.62 13.48
N VAL A 64 -6.76 3.13 12.70
CA VAL A 64 -6.99 3.67 11.37
C VAL A 64 -6.77 2.59 10.32
N ALA A 65 -7.84 2.13 9.69
CA ALA A 65 -7.81 1.26 8.53
C ALA A 65 -7.97 2.09 7.25
N VAL A 66 -7.05 1.95 6.29
CA VAL A 66 -7.13 2.69 5.02
C VAL A 66 -8.10 2.00 4.07
N GLU A 67 -9.05 2.75 3.51
CA GLU A 67 -9.99 2.19 2.54
C GLU A 67 -9.28 1.70 1.27
N ARG A 68 -9.78 0.59 0.69
CA ARG A 68 -9.27 0.05 -0.58
C ARG A 68 -9.34 1.05 -1.75
N ASN A 69 -10.27 2.01 -1.65
CA ASN A 69 -10.52 3.05 -2.65
C ASN A 69 -10.20 4.45 -2.08
N ALA A 70 -9.26 4.57 -1.14
CA ALA A 70 -8.82 5.85 -0.60
C ALA A 70 -8.40 6.82 -1.73
N ILE A 71 -8.86 8.06 -1.63
CA ILE A 71 -8.71 9.12 -2.63
C ILE A 71 -7.23 9.55 -2.73
N GLU A 72 -6.56 9.64 -1.59
CA GLU A 72 -5.18 10.09 -1.51
C GLU A 72 -4.41 9.30 -0.44
N VAL A 73 -3.36 8.59 -0.85
CA VAL A 73 -2.49 7.83 0.04
C VAL A 73 -1.06 8.23 -0.27
N VAL A 74 -0.40 8.91 0.67
CA VAL A 74 0.91 9.52 0.47
C VAL A 74 1.80 9.23 1.67
N LEU A 75 3.04 8.83 1.40
CA LEU A 75 4.08 8.61 2.38
C LEU A 75 5.31 9.43 1.96
N ARG A 76 5.76 10.33 2.84
CA ARG A 76 6.86 11.26 2.60
C ARG A 76 7.97 11.09 3.61
N GLY A 77 9.21 11.33 3.19
CA GLY A 77 10.35 11.30 4.10
C GLY A 77 11.69 11.42 3.39
N ALA A 78 12.74 11.01 4.10
CA ALA A 78 14.09 10.86 3.56
C ALA A 78 14.41 9.39 3.25
N ALA A 79 15.46 9.16 2.46
CA ALA A 79 16.06 7.85 2.27
C ALA A 79 17.59 7.94 2.24
N THR A 80 18.27 6.84 2.52
CA THR A 80 19.71 6.68 2.30
C THR A 80 19.99 6.29 0.85
N ALA A 81 21.24 6.47 0.40
CA ALA A 81 21.64 6.07 -0.94
C ALA A 81 21.60 4.54 -1.12
N GLU A 82 21.84 3.82 -0.03
CA GLU A 82 21.79 2.37 0.12
C GLU A 82 20.36 1.82 -0.01
N TRP A 83 19.33 2.66 0.04
CA TRP A 83 17.94 2.27 -0.23
C TRP A 83 17.61 2.17 -1.73
N LEU A 84 18.33 2.90 -2.60
CA LEU A 84 18.04 3.00 -4.02
C LEU A 84 18.16 1.64 -4.74
N ARG A 85 17.14 1.26 -5.53
CA ARG A 85 17.10 0.00 -6.30
C ARG A 85 16.75 0.25 -7.77
N PRO A 86 17.29 -0.54 -8.71
CA PRO A 86 16.81 -0.57 -10.08
C PRO A 86 15.29 -0.76 -10.15
N GLY A 87 14.62 -0.06 -11.07
CA GLY A 87 13.16 -0.04 -11.22
C GLY A 87 12.45 1.07 -10.44
N MET A 88 13.12 1.77 -9.52
CA MET A 88 12.52 2.91 -8.81
C MET A 88 12.32 4.13 -9.74
N PRO A 89 11.13 4.73 -9.79
CA PRO A 89 10.92 5.99 -10.51
C PRO A 89 11.55 7.17 -9.74
N VAL A 90 12.32 7.98 -10.46
CA VAL A 90 13.15 9.04 -9.88
C VAL A 90 13.02 10.36 -10.64
N ARG A 91 13.14 11.46 -9.90
CA ARG A 91 13.13 12.83 -10.39
C ARG A 91 14.32 13.58 -9.81
N PHE A 92 15.08 14.25 -10.65
CA PHE A 92 16.18 15.13 -10.21
C PHE A 92 16.37 16.29 -11.19
N GLN A 93 17.17 17.29 -10.79
CA GLN A 93 17.62 18.36 -11.67
C GLN A 93 19.15 18.30 -11.83
N SER A 94 19.65 18.46 -13.06
CA SER A 94 21.09 18.60 -13.32
C SER A 94 21.37 19.33 -14.63
N SER A 95 22.62 19.73 -14.82
CA SER A 95 23.15 20.41 -16.00
C SER A 95 23.64 19.38 -17.03
N PHE A 96 23.13 19.47 -18.27
CA PHE A 96 23.48 18.55 -19.36
C PHE A 96 23.93 19.31 -20.61
N PHE A 97 24.69 18.63 -21.47
CA PHE A 97 24.96 19.12 -22.83
C PHE A 97 23.72 19.01 -23.71
N LYS A 98 23.46 20.05 -24.51
CA LYS A 98 22.40 20.06 -25.52
C LYS A 98 22.90 19.48 -26.84
N ASN A 99 22.11 18.59 -27.44
CA ASN A 99 22.32 18.09 -28.79
C ASN A 99 21.91 19.16 -29.85
N ARG A 100 21.90 18.80 -31.15
CA ARG A 100 21.50 19.72 -32.22
C ARG A 100 20.00 20.08 -32.24
N SER A 101 19.14 19.26 -31.64
CA SER A 101 17.70 19.54 -31.44
C SER A 101 17.43 20.39 -30.18
N GLY A 102 18.44 20.62 -29.34
CA GLY A 102 18.33 21.36 -28.08
C GLY A 102 17.95 20.50 -26.87
N GLU A 103 17.81 19.19 -27.05
CA GLU A 103 17.49 18.22 -26.00
C GLU A 103 18.77 17.84 -25.23
N PRO A 104 18.67 17.48 -23.94
CA PRO A 104 19.83 17.01 -23.19
C PRO A 104 20.25 15.62 -23.66
N SER A 105 21.55 15.34 -23.60
CA SER A 105 22.10 14.03 -23.96
C SER A 105 23.26 13.61 -23.06
N GLY A 106 23.30 12.33 -22.71
CA GLY A 106 24.45 11.69 -22.08
C GLY A 106 24.57 11.98 -20.59
N LYS A 107 25.78 12.40 -20.17
CA LYS A 107 26.15 12.48 -18.75
C LYS A 107 25.84 13.86 -18.16
N ALA A 108 25.36 13.87 -16.93
CA ALA A 108 25.28 15.07 -16.09
C ALA A 108 26.68 15.68 -15.89
N GLN A 109 26.75 17.01 -15.87
CA GLN A 109 28.02 17.74 -15.69
C GLN A 109 28.36 17.99 -14.22
N GLU A 110 27.35 18.02 -13.38
CA GLU A 110 27.43 18.34 -11.96
C GLU A 110 26.82 17.18 -11.16
N PRO A 111 27.41 16.78 -10.02
CA PRO A 111 26.79 15.81 -9.12
C PRO A 111 25.40 16.26 -8.68
N VAL A 112 24.47 15.31 -8.65
CA VAL A 112 23.08 15.54 -8.25
C VAL A 112 23.02 15.67 -6.73
N THR A 113 22.60 16.84 -6.26
CA THR A 113 22.47 17.16 -4.82
C THR A 113 21.07 16.86 -4.27
N GLU A 114 20.05 16.77 -5.13
CA GLU A 114 18.67 16.46 -4.74
C GLU A 114 18.08 15.39 -5.66
N LEU A 115 17.55 14.32 -5.06
CA LEU A 115 16.90 13.21 -5.75
C LEU A 115 15.55 12.94 -5.08
N THR A 116 14.47 12.88 -5.86
CA THR A 116 13.16 12.44 -5.37
C THR A 116 12.81 11.08 -5.95
N VAL A 117 12.66 10.07 -5.10
CA VAL A 117 12.05 8.78 -5.48
C VAL A 117 10.54 8.92 -5.31
N PHE A 118 9.75 8.54 -6.31
CA PHE A 118 8.30 8.75 -6.24
C PHE A 118 7.49 7.58 -6.82
N THR A 119 6.23 7.43 -6.40
CA THR A 119 5.29 6.52 -7.08
C THR A 119 4.57 7.27 -8.21
N PRO A 120 4.50 6.74 -9.45
CA PRO A 120 3.89 7.46 -10.56
C PRO A 120 2.37 7.56 -10.38
N ARG A 121 1.85 8.79 -10.44
CA ARG A 121 0.41 9.10 -10.49
C ARG A 121 0.01 9.52 -11.92
N GLU A 122 -1.27 9.77 -12.18
CA GLU A 122 -1.77 10.14 -13.53
C GLU A 122 -1.12 11.43 -14.10
N ASP A 123 -0.68 12.33 -13.23
CA ASP A 123 0.04 13.56 -13.58
C ASP A 123 1.55 13.35 -13.87
N SER A 124 2.09 12.21 -13.45
CA SER A 124 3.53 11.97 -13.31
C SER A 124 4.10 11.38 -14.59
N LYS A 125 4.08 12.17 -15.66
CA LYS A 125 4.63 11.79 -16.96
C LYS A 125 6.15 11.68 -16.90
N VAL A 126 6.67 10.64 -17.57
CA VAL A 126 8.10 10.49 -17.89
C VAL A 126 8.44 11.59 -18.89
N GLU A 127 9.08 12.66 -18.41
CA GLU A 127 9.40 13.84 -19.21
C GLU A 127 10.77 14.42 -18.88
N ILE A 128 11.28 15.20 -19.83
CA ILE A 128 12.50 16.00 -19.71
C ILE A 128 12.08 17.45 -19.88
N LYS A 129 12.39 18.30 -18.89
CA LYS A 129 11.94 19.69 -18.88
C LYS A 129 13.08 20.65 -18.63
N GLU A 130 13.36 21.54 -19.59
CA GLU A 130 14.35 22.59 -19.39
C GLU A 130 13.88 23.58 -18.32
N VAL A 131 14.72 23.82 -17.32
CA VAL A 131 14.42 24.73 -16.19
C VAL A 131 14.81 26.15 -16.57
N ILE A 132 13.90 26.85 -17.27
CA ILE A 132 14.10 28.24 -17.67
C ILE A 132 13.95 29.17 -16.45
N LYS A 133 15.07 29.60 -15.87
CA LYS A 133 15.09 30.58 -14.76
C LYS A 133 14.47 31.91 -15.24
N ARG A 134 13.32 32.30 -14.66
CA ARG A 134 12.63 33.58 -14.96
C ARG A 134 13.61 34.76 -14.83
N GLY A 135 13.67 35.59 -15.86
CA GLY A 135 14.54 36.78 -15.91
C GLY A 135 15.86 36.58 -16.64
N SER A 136 16.30 35.33 -16.89
CA SER A 136 17.42 35.10 -17.79
C SER A 136 16.96 35.24 -19.24
N LYS A 137 17.59 36.15 -20.00
CA LYS A 137 17.49 36.13 -21.47
C LYS A 137 18.10 34.81 -21.93
N THR A 138 17.26 33.89 -22.38
CA THR A 138 17.66 32.53 -22.73
C THR A 138 18.59 32.58 -23.93
N ASP A 139 19.90 32.54 -23.68
CA ASP A 139 20.90 32.48 -24.72
C ASP A 139 20.84 31.09 -25.36
N ARG A 140 20.02 30.98 -26.42
CA ARG A 140 19.83 29.74 -27.19
C ARG A 140 21.13 29.17 -27.78
N THR A 141 22.21 29.94 -27.72
CA THR A 141 23.55 29.55 -28.16
C THR A 141 24.34 28.77 -27.08
N SER A 142 23.83 28.64 -25.85
CA SER A 142 24.48 27.85 -24.81
C SER A 142 24.45 26.35 -25.17
N LYS A 143 25.64 25.71 -25.18
CA LYS A 143 25.78 24.26 -25.39
C LYS A 143 25.29 23.43 -24.19
N THR A 144 24.83 24.10 -23.14
CA THR A 144 24.46 23.57 -21.83
C THR A 144 23.13 24.14 -21.37
N GLY A 145 22.40 23.35 -20.58
CA GLY A 145 21.19 23.79 -19.89
C GLY A 145 20.91 22.92 -18.67
N THR A 146 20.14 23.45 -17.71
CA THR A 146 19.65 22.70 -16.56
C THR A 146 18.30 22.07 -16.90
N PHE A 147 18.17 20.77 -16.66
CA PHE A 147 16.97 20.00 -16.97
C PHE A 147 16.46 19.27 -15.74
N THR A 148 15.14 19.23 -15.58
CA THR A 148 14.47 18.23 -14.74
C THR A 148 14.36 16.95 -15.54
N VAL A 149 14.88 15.85 -14.99
CA VAL A 149 14.79 14.51 -15.56
C VAL A 149 13.81 13.71 -14.71
N VAL A 150 12.78 13.14 -15.34
CA VAL A 150 11.81 12.22 -14.71
C VAL A 150 11.88 10.88 -15.45
N GLY A 151 12.28 9.82 -14.76
CA GLY A 151 12.50 8.51 -15.39
C GLY A 151 12.56 7.36 -14.39
N VAL A 152 13.08 6.21 -14.83
CA VAL A 152 13.26 5.01 -14.00
C VAL A 152 14.74 4.76 -13.78
N LEU A 153 15.14 4.53 -12.52
CA LEU A 153 16.51 4.17 -12.16
C LEU A 153 16.84 2.80 -12.76
N ALA A 154 17.70 2.77 -13.79
CA ALA A 154 18.11 1.54 -14.47
C ALA A 154 19.27 0.84 -13.74
N SER A 155 20.19 1.61 -13.17
CA SER A 155 21.28 1.09 -12.33
C SER A 155 21.72 2.10 -11.27
N TYR A 156 22.23 1.60 -10.15
CA TYR A 156 22.91 2.39 -9.13
C TYR A 156 24.09 1.61 -8.53
N LYS A 157 25.31 2.18 -8.59
CA LYS A 157 26.51 1.58 -8.01
C LYS A 157 27.58 2.64 -7.74
N GLY A 158 28.10 2.70 -6.51
CA GLY A 158 29.20 3.59 -6.13
C GLY A 158 28.92 5.06 -6.47
N ASN A 159 27.73 5.53 -6.11
CA ASN A 159 27.20 6.86 -6.40
C ASN A 159 27.03 7.21 -7.89
N HIS A 160 27.26 6.29 -8.83
CA HIS A 160 26.85 6.45 -10.22
C HIS A 160 25.46 5.86 -10.44
N MET A 161 24.55 6.66 -10.98
CA MET A 161 23.22 6.24 -11.41
C MET A 161 23.04 6.36 -12.92
N THR A 162 22.29 5.42 -13.48
CA THR A 162 21.75 5.52 -14.86
C THR A 162 20.24 5.59 -14.76
N VAL A 163 19.62 6.59 -15.39
CA VAL A 163 18.17 6.80 -15.38
C VAL A 163 17.64 6.72 -16.81
N ALA A 164 16.72 5.79 -17.05
CA ALA A 164 16.07 5.57 -18.33
C ALA A 164 14.81 6.45 -18.46
N VAL A 165 14.69 7.11 -19.61
CA VAL A 165 13.60 8.01 -19.98
C VAL A 165 13.13 7.62 -21.38
N GLY A 166 12.25 6.61 -21.44
CA GLY A 166 11.87 5.97 -22.69
C GLY A 166 13.07 5.27 -23.35
N PRO A 167 13.43 5.61 -24.61
CA PRO A 167 14.59 5.01 -25.29
C PRO A 167 15.94 5.65 -24.93
N THR A 168 15.96 6.72 -24.12
CA THR A 168 17.16 7.50 -23.80
C THR A 168 17.61 7.24 -22.37
N GLU A 169 18.92 7.07 -22.17
CA GLU A 169 19.53 6.92 -20.85
C GLU A 169 20.33 8.17 -20.46
N PHE A 170 20.25 8.54 -19.19
CA PHE A 170 21.00 9.63 -18.58
C PHE A 170 21.90 9.09 -17.48
N GLU A 171 23.21 9.28 -17.61
CA GLU A 171 24.16 8.98 -16.54
C GLU A 171 24.31 10.19 -15.62
N ALA A 172 24.31 9.97 -14.32
CA ALA A 172 24.62 11.01 -13.34
C ALA A 172 25.42 10.45 -12.15
N GLN A 173 26.21 11.31 -11.51
CA GLN A 173 26.79 11.01 -10.21
C GLN A 173 25.90 11.64 -9.13
N LEU A 174 25.57 10.90 -8.09
CA LEU A 174 24.90 11.39 -6.90
C LEU A 174 25.96 11.98 -5.95
N ALA A 175 25.71 13.14 -5.36
CA ALA A 175 26.59 13.70 -4.33
C ALA A 175 26.59 12.80 -3.08
N GLY A 176 27.71 12.74 -2.36
CA GLY A 176 27.82 11.88 -1.16
C GLY A 176 26.92 12.32 0.01
N ASP A 177 26.52 13.59 -0.01
CA ASP A 177 25.62 14.29 0.90
C ASP A 177 24.27 14.62 0.23
N ALA A 178 23.94 13.97 -0.89
CA ALA A 178 22.71 14.26 -1.63
C ALA A 178 21.45 14.04 -0.78
N LYS A 179 20.54 15.01 -0.82
CA LYS A 179 19.22 14.89 -0.22
C LYS A 179 18.35 13.98 -1.07
N ILE A 180 18.11 12.75 -0.59
CA ILE A 180 17.16 11.82 -1.19
C ILE A 180 15.84 11.94 -0.43
N SER A 181 14.79 12.37 -1.12
CA SER A 181 13.43 12.46 -0.59
C SER A 181 12.53 11.42 -1.25
N VAL A 182 11.51 10.95 -0.52
CA VAL A 182 10.54 9.98 -1.02
C VAL A 182 9.12 10.57 -1.03
N ASP A 183 8.33 10.25 -2.06
CA ASP A 183 6.88 10.52 -2.15
C ASP A 183 6.19 9.27 -2.74
N LEU A 184 5.81 8.35 -1.86
CA LEU A 184 5.32 7.01 -2.20
C LEU A 184 3.82 6.89 -1.91
N THR A 185 3.13 5.95 -2.54
CA THR A 185 1.77 5.52 -2.14
C THR A 185 1.77 4.20 -1.35
N ASP A 186 2.95 3.59 -1.18
CA ASP A 186 3.10 2.29 -0.51
C ASP A 186 3.31 2.47 0.99
N LEU A 187 2.26 2.21 1.78
CA LEU A 187 2.29 2.39 3.23
C LEU A 187 3.08 1.31 3.99
N ARG A 188 3.62 0.28 3.30
CA ARG A 188 4.46 -0.75 3.94
C ARG A 188 5.80 -0.23 4.46
N PHE A 189 6.16 1.01 4.11
CA PHE A 189 7.34 1.70 4.63
C PHE A 189 7.07 2.49 5.92
N ALA A 190 5.80 2.66 6.33
CA ALA A 190 5.45 3.32 7.58
C ALA A 190 5.83 2.44 8.80
N SER A 191 6.27 3.09 9.86
CA SER A 191 6.80 2.48 11.08
C SER A 191 6.30 3.20 12.34
N GLU A 192 6.53 2.58 13.50
CA GLU A 192 6.37 3.22 14.81
C GLU A 192 7.17 4.53 14.91
N GLY A 193 6.53 5.58 15.40
CA GLY A 193 7.08 6.93 15.56
C GLY A 193 6.88 7.86 14.36
N ASP A 194 6.35 7.37 13.23
CA ASP A 194 6.02 8.22 12.08
C ASP A 194 4.77 9.09 12.37
N GLU A 195 4.74 10.31 11.84
CA GLU A 195 3.57 11.19 11.93
C GLU A 195 2.52 10.78 10.88
N ILE A 196 1.24 10.73 11.27
CA ILE A 196 0.13 10.41 10.37
C ILE A 196 -0.97 11.47 10.46
N GLN A 197 -1.35 12.01 9.30
CA GLN A 197 -2.47 12.92 9.10
C GLN A 197 -3.52 12.21 8.23
N PHE A 198 -4.79 12.26 8.59
CA PHE A 198 -5.83 11.55 7.84
C PHE A 198 -7.19 12.25 7.83
N GLU A 199 -7.97 11.94 6.80
CA GLU A 199 -9.40 12.25 6.69
C GLU A 199 -10.17 10.95 6.45
N GLY A 200 -11.25 10.74 7.18
CA GLY A 200 -12.00 9.49 7.12
C GLY A 200 -13.35 9.56 7.79
N TRP A 201 -13.90 8.40 8.09
CA TRP A 201 -15.17 8.28 8.80
C TRP A 201 -15.15 7.11 9.79
N ARG A 202 -16.01 7.18 10.80
CA ARG A 202 -16.22 6.11 11.80
C ARG A 202 -17.70 5.82 11.96
N TYR A 203 -18.05 4.64 12.48
CA TYR A 203 -19.42 4.34 12.88
C TYR A 203 -19.69 4.87 14.29
N VAL A 204 -20.91 5.36 14.55
CA VAL A 204 -21.29 5.93 15.86
C VAL A 204 -21.21 4.92 17.03
N ASN A 205 -21.16 3.62 16.73
CA ASN A 205 -20.97 2.54 17.73
C ASN A 205 -19.54 1.96 17.77
N GLN A 206 -18.59 2.54 17.03
CA GLN A 206 -17.18 2.11 16.97
C GLN A 206 -16.29 3.37 16.94
N GLU A 207 -16.26 4.10 18.04
CA GLU A 207 -15.61 5.41 18.13
C GLU A 207 -14.08 5.37 17.92
N ASP A 208 -13.47 4.20 18.18
CA ASP A 208 -12.04 3.90 18.06
C ASP A 208 -11.61 3.47 16.65
N LYS A 209 -12.54 3.06 15.78
CA LYS A 209 -12.24 2.49 14.46
C LYS A 209 -12.53 3.48 13.34
N ILE A 210 -11.48 3.86 12.62
CA ILE A 210 -11.52 4.89 11.58
C ILE A 210 -11.24 4.27 10.23
N HIS A 211 -12.13 4.50 9.27
CA HIS A 211 -11.94 4.19 7.87
C HIS A 211 -11.40 5.43 7.15
N ALA A 212 -10.09 5.47 6.92
CA ALA A 212 -9.42 6.61 6.28
C ALA A 212 -9.58 6.60 4.76
N THR A 213 -10.06 7.73 4.24
CA THR A 213 -10.22 8.02 2.80
C THR A 213 -9.07 8.85 2.24
N LYS A 214 -8.36 9.59 3.10
CA LYS A 214 -7.06 10.20 2.78
C LYS A 214 -6.06 9.95 3.91
N VAL A 215 -4.81 9.69 3.56
CA VAL A 215 -3.71 9.47 4.50
C VAL A 215 -2.43 10.13 3.97
N LEU A 216 -1.80 10.94 4.81
CA LEU A 216 -0.44 11.45 4.65
C LEU A 216 0.40 10.96 5.83
N ILE A 217 1.42 10.13 5.57
CA ILE A 217 2.42 9.71 6.56
C ILE A 217 3.72 10.48 6.30
N THR A 218 4.33 11.01 7.36
CA THR A 218 5.67 11.60 7.33
C THR A 218 6.61 10.73 8.16
N LEU A 219 7.59 10.13 7.48
CA LEU A 219 8.57 9.24 8.11
C LEU A 219 9.44 10.00 9.11
N ALA A 220 9.57 9.46 10.32
CA ALA A 220 10.49 9.95 11.33
C ALA A 220 11.94 9.47 11.09
N LYS A 221 12.11 8.33 10.40
CA LYS A 221 13.43 7.73 10.10
C LYS A 221 13.67 7.61 8.59
N PRO A 222 14.90 7.86 8.10
CA PRO A 222 15.24 7.65 6.69
C PRO A 222 15.10 6.19 6.26
N LEU A 223 14.49 5.95 5.08
CA LEU A 223 14.44 4.59 4.52
C LEU A 223 15.84 4.08 4.14
N GLY A 224 16.12 2.83 4.48
CA GLY A 224 17.41 2.19 4.20
C GLY A 224 18.51 2.46 5.22
N GLU A 225 18.21 3.15 6.32
CA GLU A 225 19.05 3.11 7.51
C GLU A 225 18.97 1.70 8.13
N VAL A 226 20.09 0.97 8.15
CA VAL A 226 20.13 -0.39 8.71
C VAL A 226 20.12 -0.29 10.22
N SER A 227 18.96 -0.51 10.85
CA SER A 227 18.89 -0.54 12.32
C SER A 227 19.77 -1.67 12.89
N ASP A 228 20.57 -1.37 13.91
CA ASP A 228 21.49 -2.33 14.56
C ASP A 228 20.77 -3.61 15.02
N LYS A 229 19.50 -3.48 15.43
CA LYS A 229 18.64 -4.59 15.88
C LYS A 229 18.39 -5.64 14.80
N GLN A 230 18.40 -5.26 13.52
CA GLN A 230 18.12 -6.19 12.42
C GLN A 230 19.31 -7.10 12.10
N VAL A 231 20.55 -6.59 12.29
CA VAL A 231 21.81 -7.33 12.06
C VAL A 231 21.93 -8.53 13.00
N ALA A 232 21.44 -8.43 14.24
CA ALA A 232 21.46 -9.52 15.22
C ALA A 232 20.58 -10.72 14.77
N SER A 233 19.44 -10.47 14.12
CA SER A 233 18.49 -11.54 13.73
C SER A 233 18.95 -12.41 12.55
N ALA A 234 19.95 -11.94 11.78
CA ALA A 234 20.46 -12.65 10.60
C ALA A 234 21.60 -13.64 10.91
N ALA A 235 22.03 -13.74 12.18
CA ALA A 235 23.20 -14.52 12.59
C ALA A 235 22.88 -15.93 13.13
N GLU A 236 21.60 -16.31 13.25
CA GLU A 236 21.21 -17.62 13.78
C GLU A 236 21.32 -18.76 12.77
N GLY A 237 22.48 -19.43 12.80
CA GLY A 237 22.62 -20.89 12.84
C GLY A 237 22.17 -21.75 11.63
N PRO A 238 22.88 -22.86 11.33
CA PRO A 238 22.46 -23.78 10.28
C PRO A 238 21.12 -24.46 10.61
N GLU A 239 20.28 -24.53 9.60
CA GLU A 239 18.87 -24.93 9.62
C GLU A 239 18.69 -26.42 10.00
N ALA A 240 17.93 -26.68 11.07
CA ALA A 240 17.47 -28.04 11.36
C ALA A 240 16.32 -28.38 10.39
N GLU A 241 16.58 -29.32 9.47
CA GLU A 241 15.62 -29.70 8.42
C GLU A 241 14.24 -30.05 9.02
N ALA A 242 13.21 -29.32 8.57
CA ALA A 242 11.85 -29.56 9.01
C ALA A 242 11.34 -30.89 8.45
N SER A 243 10.84 -31.78 9.32
CA SER A 243 10.18 -33.02 8.90
C SER A 243 9.05 -32.75 7.90
N ASP A 244 8.92 -33.59 6.86
CA ASP A 244 7.92 -33.45 5.78
C ASP A 244 6.48 -33.24 6.28
N GLU A 245 6.13 -33.84 7.42
CA GLU A 245 4.84 -33.68 8.08
C GLU A 245 4.54 -32.21 8.45
N LEU A 246 5.52 -31.50 9.03
CA LEU A 246 5.37 -30.07 9.35
C LEU A 246 5.21 -29.21 8.09
N LEU A 247 5.98 -29.51 7.04
CA LEU A 247 5.86 -28.82 5.75
C LEU A 247 4.48 -29.06 5.12
N ALA A 248 3.92 -30.26 5.28
CA ALA A 248 2.57 -30.57 4.81
C ALA A 248 1.48 -29.81 5.58
N VAL A 249 1.60 -29.69 6.92
CA VAL A 249 0.66 -28.91 7.74
C VAL A 249 0.76 -27.41 7.44
N ALA A 250 1.97 -26.85 7.33
CA ALA A 250 2.17 -25.44 6.97
C ALA A 250 1.53 -25.08 5.60
N ARG A 251 1.73 -25.92 4.58
CA ARG A 251 1.07 -25.76 3.26
C ARG A 251 -0.47 -25.86 3.36
N ARG A 252 -1.00 -26.71 4.24
CA ARG A 252 -2.45 -26.83 4.47
C ARG A 252 -3.00 -25.54 5.10
N ILE A 253 -2.35 -25.02 6.15
CA ILE A 253 -2.71 -23.76 6.81
C ILE A 253 -2.68 -22.60 5.81
N GLN A 254 -1.61 -22.46 5.02
CA GLN A 254 -1.49 -21.45 3.96
C GLN A 254 -2.64 -21.53 2.93
N THR A 255 -3.01 -22.75 2.52
CA THR A 255 -4.09 -22.99 1.56
C THR A 255 -5.46 -22.62 2.15
N SER A 256 -5.73 -23.03 3.39
CA SER A 256 -6.95 -22.68 4.12
C SER A 256 -7.06 -21.17 4.32
N LEU A 257 -5.98 -20.51 4.73
CA LEU A 257 -5.97 -19.05 4.96
C LEU A 257 -6.24 -18.27 3.67
N SER A 258 -5.71 -18.75 2.55
CA SER A 258 -6.00 -18.23 1.19
C SER A 258 -7.45 -18.50 0.73
N ARG A 259 -8.16 -19.45 1.35
CA ARG A 259 -9.61 -19.65 1.15
C ARG A 259 -10.43 -18.73 2.06
N ALA A 260 -10.12 -18.67 3.36
CA ALA A 260 -10.80 -17.79 4.31
C ALA A 260 -10.78 -16.33 3.86
N LYS A 261 -9.62 -15.83 3.41
CA LYS A 261 -9.50 -14.49 2.85
C LYS A 261 -10.41 -14.26 1.63
N ARG A 262 -10.52 -15.23 0.72
CA ARG A 262 -11.42 -15.13 -0.44
C ARG A 262 -12.90 -15.21 -0.06
N GLY A 263 -13.25 -16.02 0.93
CA GLY A 263 -14.60 -16.06 1.51
C GLY A 263 -14.99 -14.68 2.03
N TYR A 264 -14.14 -14.09 2.88
CA TYR A 264 -14.31 -12.72 3.38
C TYR A 264 -14.43 -11.69 2.25
N GLU A 265 -13.53 -11.72 1.25
CA GLU A 265 -13.57 -10.80 0.11
C GLU A 265 -14.80 -10.97 -0.80
N SER A 266 -15.48 -12.12 -0.73
CA SER A 266 -16.74 -12.39 -1.43
C SER A 266 -18.01 -12.09 -0.61
N GLY A 267 -17.87 -11.72 0.66
CA GLY A 267 -18.99 -11.53 1.60
C GLY A 267 -19.50 -12.83 2.24
N ASP A 268 -18.88 -13.98 1.97
CA ASP A 268 -19.20 -15.25 2.65
C ASP A 268 -18.41 -15.35 3.97
N TYR A 269 -18.86 -14.55 4.93
CA TYR A 269 -18.27 -14.50 6.27
C TYR A 269 -18.49 -15.81 7.05
N SER A 270 -19.50 -16.61 6.69
CA SER A 270 -19.81 -17.88 7.36
C SER A 270 -18.84 -19.00 6.95
N ASP A 271 -18.50 -19.15 5.66
CA ASP A 271 -17.44 -20.08 5.23
C ASP A 271 -16.08 -19.60 5.73
N ALA A 272 -15.80 -18.29 5.61
CA ALA A 272 -14.53 -17.72 6.04
C ALA A 272 -14.25 -17.92 7.53
N SER A 273 -15.24 -17.68 8.41
CA SER A 273 -15.11 -17.92 9.85
C SER A 273 -14.94 -19.40 10.18
N GLY A 274 -15.72 -20.31 9.57
CA GLY A 274 -15.54 -21.75 9.74
C GLY A 274 -14.14 -22.25 9.36
N ILE A 275 -13.55 -21.69 8.28
CA ILE A 275 -12.17 -22.00 7.89
C ILE A 275 -11.16 -21.44 8.92
N VAL A 276 -11.37 -20.23 9.45
CA VAL A 276 -10.51 -19.64 10.49
C VAL A 276 -10.51 -20.47 11.77
N VAL A 277 -11.67 -20.96 12.23
CA VAL A 277 -11.74 -21.88 13.38
C VAL A 277 -10.88 -23.11 13.16
N SER A 278 -11.00 -23.77 12.00
CA SER A 278 -10.21 -24.98 11.70
C SER A 278 -8.70 -24.69 11.58
N ILE A 279 -8.29 -23.49 11.18
CA ILE A 279 -6.88 -23.08 11.21
C ILE A 279 -6.39 -22.92 12.66
N ILE A 280 -7.20 -22.31 13.53
CA ILE A 280 -6.87 -22.09 14.95
C ILE A 280 -6.70 -23.42 15.69
N GLU A 281 -7.57 -24.41 15.44
CA GLU A 281 -7.44 -25.76 15.99
C GLU A 281 -6.12 -26.43 15.55
N GLN A 282 -5.83 -26.45 14.24
CA GLN A 282 -4.58 -26.99 13.70
C GLN A 282 -3.34 -26.27 14.24
N TRP A 283 -3.46 -24.97 14.51
CA TRP A 283 -2.40 -24.18 15.11
C TRP A 283 -2.14 -24.56 16.57
N ALA A 284 -3.20 -24.76 17.36
CA ALA A 284 -3.10 -25.16 18.76
C ALA A 284 -2.44 -26.56 18.92
N ASP A 285 -2.77 -27.51 18.04
CA ASP A 285 -2.12 -28.83 18.00
C ASP A 285 -0.62 -28.72 17.70
N LEU A 286 -0.23 -27.84 16.78
CA LEU A 286 1.17 -27.57 16.45
C LEU A 286 1.90 -26.89 17.62
N VAL A 287 1.25 -25.95 18.32
CA VAL A 287 1.81 -25.29 19.51
C VAL A 287 2.15 -26.32 20.60
N GLN A 288 1.21 -27.23 20.87
CA GLN A 288 1.39 -28.29 21.87
C GLN A 288 2.47 -29.32 21.52
N SER A 289 2.91 -29.37 20.26
CA SER A 289 3.94 -30.32 19.81
C SER A 289 5.38 -29.94 20.16
N ASP A 290 5.61 -28.71 20.68
CA ASP A 290 6.91 -28.15 21.07
C ASP A 290 7.99 -28.19 19.96
N LYS A 291 7.55 -28.27 18.70
CA LYS A 291 8.44 -28.27 17.53
C LYS A 291 8.78 -26.83 17.16
N ALA A 292 9.85 -26.26 17.73
CA ALA A 292 10.37 -24.91 17.41
C ALA A 292 10.41 -24.60 15.89
N THR A 293 10.80 -25.58 15.07
CA THR A 293 10.81 -25.49 13.60
C THR A 293 9.43 -25.24 12.98
N ALA A 294 8.36 -25.77 13.57
CA ALA A 294 6.98 -25.56 13.11
C ALA A 294 6.58 -24.08 13.24
N PHE A 295 6.87 -23.46 14.39
CA PHE A 295 6.60 -22.05 14.60
C PHE A 295 7.35 -21.16 13.61
N ARG A 296 8.64 -21.45 13.35
CA ARG A 296 9.45 -20.68 12.39
C ARG A 296 8.87 -20.71 10.97
N LEU A 297 8.34 -21.86 10.54
CA LEU A 297 7.63 -22.02 9.27
C LEU A 297 6.27 -21.31 9.24
N LEU A 298 5.57 -21.28 10.37
CA LEU A 298 4.21 -20.75 10.47
C LEU A 298 4.15 -19.24 10.74
N ARG A 299 5.19 -18.64 11.34
CA ARG A 299 5.28 -17.21 11.69
C ARG A 299 4.72 -16.25 10.63
N PRO A 300 5.05 -16.37 9.32
CA PRO A 300 4.50 -15.47 8.29
C PRO A 300 2.98 -15.60 8.09
N HIS A 301 2.41 -16.76 8.42
CA HIS A 301 0.98 -17.04 8.33
C HIS A 301 0.21 -16.61 9.58
N TYR A 302 0.87 -16.45 10.74
CA TYR A 302 0.21 -15.98 11.97
C TYR A 302 -0.31 -14.54 11.80
N THR A 303 0.52 -13.66 11.24
CA THR A 303 0.16 -12.27 10.93
C THR A 303 -1.06 -12.20 10.01
N GLN A 304 -1.10 -13.03 8.97
CA GLN A 304 -2.23 -13.15 8.04
C GLN A 304 -3.49 -13.75 8.70
N LEU A 305 -3.34 -14.70 9.63
CA LEU A 305 -4.44 -15.25 10.42
C LEU A 305 -5.04 -14.17 11.33
N LYS A 306 -4.21 -13.41 12.03
CA LYS A 306 -4.62 -12.25 12.85
C LYS A 306 -5.39 -11.21 12.03
N GLN A 307 -4.98 -10.96 10.78
CA GLN A 307 -5.70 -10.07 9.86
C GLN A 307 -7.12 -10.56 9.55
N VAL A 308 -7.24 -11.80 9.06
CA VAL A 308 -8.54 -12.35 8.63
C VAL A 308 -9.47 -12.54 9.84
N HIS A 309 -8.93 -12.93 11.00
CA HIS A 309 -9.66 -13.03 12.26
C HIS A 309 -10.25 -11.67 12.68
N ALA A 310 -9.42 -10.64 12.83
CA ALA A 310 -9.88 -9.30 13.21
C ALA A 310 -10.88 -8.69 12.19
N TYR A 311 -10.72 -8.98 10.90
CA TYR A 311 -11.67 -8.56 9.86
C TYR A 311 -13.04 -9.24 10.04
N LEU A 312 -13.07 -10.54 10.32
CA LEU A 312 -14.33 -11.26 10.57
C LEU A 312 -15.00 -10.83 11.88
N GLU A 313 -14.23 -10.52 12.93
CA GLU A 313 -14.77 -9.95 14.18
C GLU A 313 -15.43 -8.56 13.94
N MET A 314 -14.86 -7.73 13.06
CA MET A 314 -15.48 -6.44 12.69
C MET A 314 -16.82 -6.60 11.96
N GLU A 315 -17.00 -7.67 11.19
CA GLU A 315 -18.28 -8.04 10.57
C GLU A 315 -19.23 -8.78 11.56
N GLY A 316 -18.84 -8.93 12.84
CA GLY A 316 -19.66 -9.54 13.89
C GLY A 316 -19.58 -11.07 13.98
N CYS A 317 -18.58 -11.71 13.36
CA CYS A 317 -18.37 -13.15 13.52
C CYS A 317 -17.79 -13.48 14.90
N MET A 318 -18.43 -14.39 15.63
CA MET A 318 -17.90 -14.91 16.90
C MET A 318 -16.82 -15.97 16.62
N LEU A 319 -15.55 -15.61 16.82
CA LEU A 319 -14.41 -16.50 16.64
C LEU A 319 -13.80 -16.92 17.99
N PRO A 320 -13.15 -18.09 18.09
CA PRO A 320 -12.32 -18.41 19.24
C PRO A 320 -11.12 -17.45 19.32
N PRO A 321 -10.56 -17.22 20.53
CA PRO A 321 -9.35 -16.42 20.68
C PRO A 321 -8.18 -17.05 19.92
N LEU A 322 -7.34 -16.21 19.32
CA LEU A 322 -6.10 -16.67 18.70
C LEU A 322 -5.15 -17.22 19.79
N PRO A 323 -4.45 -18.34 19.54
CA PRO A 323 -3.43 -18.84 20.46
C PRO A 323 -2.28 -17.83 20.55
N GLU A 324 -1.78 -17.56 21.76
CA GLU A 324 -0.69 -16.60 21.96
C GLU A 324 0.54 -16.93 21.10
N SER A 325 1.17 -15.91 20.52
CA SER A 325 2.44 -16.09 19.81
C SER A 325 3.53 -16.40 20.84
N PRO A 326 4.26 -17.53 20.75
CA PRO A 326 5.29 -17.90 21.73
C PRO A 326 6.38 -16.85 21.91
N GLU A 327 6.60 -16.02 20.89
CA GLU A 327 7.63 -14.98 20.82
C GLU A 327 7.46 -13.89 21.91
N LEU A 328 6.25 -13.72 22.46
CA LEU A 328 6.04 -12.83 23.61
C LEU A 328 6.61 -13.39 24.91
N ASN A 329 6.72 -14.72 25.05
CA ASN A 329 7.20 -15.37 26.27
C ASN A 329 8.73 -15.52 26.29
N GLU A 330 9.40 -15.66 25.13
CA GLU A 330 10.88 -15.68 25.08
C GLU A 330 11.48 -14.33 25.45
N VAL A 331 10.88 -13.21 25.02
CA VAL A 331 11.35 -11.85 25.37
C VAL A 331 11.09 -11.51 26.84
N ALA A 332 10.08 -12.11 27.47
CA ALA A 332 9.79 -11.93 28.90
C ALA A 332 10.68 -12.78 29.83
N SER A 333 11.53 -13.65 29.28
CA SER A 333 12.36 -14.63 30.03
C SER A 333 13.86 -14.33 29.97
N GLN A 334 14.27 -13.17 29.43
CA GLN A 334 15.65 -12.67 29.35
C GLN A 334 15.82 -11.34 30.11
#